data_AF-A0A662R768-F1
#
_entry.id   AF-A0A662R768-F1
#
_cell.length_a   1.000
_cell.length_b   1.000
_cell.length_c   1.000
_cell.angle_alpha   90.00
_cell.angle_beta   90.00
_cell.angle_gamma   90.00
#
_symmetry.space_group_name_H-M   'P 1'
#
loop_
_entity.id
_entity.type
_entity.pdbx_description
1 polymer ?
#
loop_
_entity_poly.entity_id
_entity_poly.type
_entity_poly.pdbx_seq_one_letter_code
_entity_poly.pdbx_strand_id
1 'polypeptide(L)'
;MFEIPDKKQLIDIAVTKHRNLIDQYTSEYEDMKSSGTLLTRQIHKEKEELAARSNRKEVLEEKKKLLCYQAKKMLQQLFDMLLTTDNTVPMHLKQIHKTLIQKGIELDKTKDLQRERVLIDEIKTVLEKIPQNDEVSKIIALINKKFEGAADSQTELQNLSNIKAQKTADETQVKDINERILWLKGRIDRHKQALSHWQEML
;
A
#
# COMPACT_ATOMS: atom_id res chain seq x y z
N MET A 1 -51.39 40.47 -27.45
CA MET A 1 -51.07 41.84 -26.99
C MET A 1 -50.20 41.65 -25.76
N PHE A 2 -48.90 41.95 -25.83
CA PHE A 2 -48.01 41.85 -24.68
C PHE A 2 -48.14 43.16 -23.91
N GLU A 3 -48.77 43.14 -22.73
CA GLU A 3 -48.71 44.27 -21.80
C GLU A 3 -47.27 44.41 -21.32
N ILE A 4 -46.71 45.62 -21.45
CA ILE A 4 -45.38 45.93 -20.92
C ILE A 4 -45.53 45.97 -19.39
N PRO A 5 -44.78 45.15 -18.63
CA PRO A 5 -44.93 45.11 -17.18
C PRO A 5 -44.62 46.46 -16.56
N ASP A 6 -45.38 46.85 -15.54
CA ASP A 6 -45.10 48.08 -14.80
C ASP A 6 -43.79 47.95 -13.99
N LYS A 7 -43.26 49.08 -13.50
CA LYS A 7 -41.99 49.11 -12.76
C LYS A 7 -41.98 48.14 -11.56
N LYS A 8 -43.09 48.02 -10.84
CA LYS A 8 -43.18 47.14 -9.66
C LYS A 8 -43.17 45.67 -10.08
N GLN A 9 -43.89 45.33 -11.14
CA GLN A 9 -43.88 43.98 -11.73
C GLN A 9 -42.48 43.60 -12.23
N LEU A 10 -41.74 44.52 -12.85
CA LEU A 10 -40.35 44.27 -13.27
C LEU A 10 -39.42 44.00 -12.08
N ILE A 11 -39.56 44.76 -10.99
CA ILE A 11 -38.77 44.55 -9.77
C ILE A 11 -39.12 43.21 -9.11
N ASP A 12 -40.41 42.87 -9.01
CA ASP A 12 -40.84 41.57 -8.45
C ASP A 12 -40.32 40.37 -9.27
N ILE A 13 -40.31 40.49 -10.61
CA ILE A 13 -39.70 39.48 -11.49
C ILE A 13 -38.20 39.36 -11.23
N ALA A 14 -37.48 40.48 -11.09
CA ALA A 14 -36.05 40.48 -10.82
C ALA A 14 -35.73 39.86 -9.45
N VAL A 15 -36.48 40.23 -8.41
CA VAL A 15 -36.37 39.66 -7.05
C VAL A 15 -36.61 38.15 -7.07
N THR A 16 -37.67 37.70 -7.74
CA THR A 16 -38.01 36.28 -7.84
C THR A 16 -36.91 35.51 -8.56
N LYS A 17 -36.39 36.05 -9.67
CA LYS A 17 -35.30 35.43 -10.42
C LYS A 17 -34.02 35.31 -9.60
N HIS A 18 -33.66 36.35 -8.86
CA HIS A 18 -32.47 36.33 -8.01
C HIS A 18 -32.60 35.34 -6.85
N ARG A 19 -33.78 35.23 -6.22
CA ARG A 19 -34.05 34.19 -5.21
C ARG A 19 -33.90 32.78 -5.77
N ASN A 20 -34.55 32.50 -6.90
CA ASN A 20 -34.46 31.18 -7.53
C ASN A 20 -33.01 30.79 -7.88
N LEU A 21 -32.21 31.75 -8.39
CA LEU A 21 -30.80 31.50 -8.68
C LEU A 21 -29.97 31.26 -7.41
N ILE A 22 -30.24 32.01 -6.33
CA ILE A 22 -29.58 31.78 -5.03
C ILE A 22 -29.89 30.38 -4.54
N ASP A 23 -31.15 29.95 -4.57
CA ASP A 23 -31.56 28.63 -4.07
C ASP A 23 -30.90 27.51 -4.89
N GLN A 24 -30.92 27.63 -6.23
CA GLN A 24 -30.28 26.67 -7.14
C GLN A 24 -28.77 26.56 -6.88
N TYR A 25 -28.05 27.68 -6.86
CA TYR A 25 -26.61 27.66 -6.62
C TYR A 25 -26.26 27.21 -5.20
N THR A 26 -27.12 27.51 -4.22
CA THR A 26 -26.91 27.07 -2.83
C THR A 26 -27.06 25.56 -2.71
N SER A 27 -28.06 24.96 -3.36
CA SER A 27 -28.21 23.50 -3.41
C SER A 27 -26.99 22.86 -4.06
N GLU A 28 -26.58 23.35 -5.24
CA GLU A 28 -25.41 22.82 -5.94
C GLU A 28 -24.12 22.98 -5.10
N TYR A 29 -23.99 24.09 -4.38
CA TYR A 29 -22.84 24.36 -3.51
C TYR A 29 -22.72 23.32 -2.40
N GLU A 30 -23.83 22.98 -1.72
CA GLU A 30 -23.81 21.97 -0.65
C GLU A 30 -23.57 20.55 -1.21
N ASP A 31 -24.13 20.23 -2.38
CA ASP A 31 -23.86 18.96 -3.08
C ASP A 31 -22.37 18.81 -3.46
N MET A 32 -21.78 19.87 -4.00
CA MET A 32 -20.36 19.88 -4.37
C MET A 32 -19.46 19.79 -3.14
N LYS A 33 -19.81 20.50 -2.06
CA LYS A 33 -19.07 20.48 -0.80
C LYS A 33 -19.10 19.09 -0.16
N SER A 34 -20.27 18.45 -0.09
CA SER A 34 -20.38 17.08 0.42
C SER A 34 -19.56 16.09 -0.41
N SER A 35 -19.67 16.16 -1.73
CA SER A 35 -18.89 15.34 -2.67
C SER A 35 -17.38 15.56 -2.51
N GLY A 36 -16.93 16.82 -2.39
CA GLY A 36 -15.53 17.18 -2.19
C GLY A 36 -14.96 16.65 -0.87
N THR A 37 -15.74 16.70 0.21
CA THR A 37 -15.32 16.12 1.50
C THR A 37 -15.19 14.59 1.44
N LEU A 38 -16.12 13.91 0.75
CA LEU A 38 -16.08 12.47 0.57
C LEU A 38 -14.84 12.05 -0.23
N LEU A 39 -14.59 12.71 -1.36
CA LEU A 39 -13.47 12.42 -2.25
C LEU A 39 -12.12 12.67 -1.53
N THR A 40 -12.02 13.77 -0.78
CA THR A 40 -10.82 14.08 0.02
C THR A 40 -10.57 13.01 1.08
N ARG A 41 -11.63 12.52 1.75
CA ARG A 41 -11.52 11.40 2.71
C ARG A 41 -11.04 10.12 2.05
N GLN A 42 -11.59 9.80 0.87
CA GLN A 42 -11.19 8.62 0.10
C GLN A 42 -9.72 8.69 -0.29
N ILE A 43 -9.27 9.83 -0.84
CA ILE A 43 -7.86 10.05 -1.18
C ILE A 43 -6.96 9.91 0.04
N HIS A 44 -7.35 10.50 1.18
CA HIS A 44 -6.56 10.40 2.40
C HIS A 44 -6.44 8.95 2.87
N LYS A 45 -7.57 8.23 2.93
CA LYS A 45 -7.59 6.81 3.28
C LYS A 45 -6.73 5.96 2.34
N GLU A 46 -6.82 6.19 1.03
CA GLU A 46 -6.00 5.51 0.03
C GLU A 46 -4.51 5.79 0.22
N LYS A 47 -4.13 7.04 0.54
CA LYS A 47 -2.75 7.42 0.85
C LYS A 47 -2.23 6.72 2.11
N GLU A 48 -3.04 6.66 3.17
CA GLU A 48 -2.69 5.93 4.40
C GLU A 48 -2.53 4.43 4.14
N GLU A 49 -3.46 3.82 3.39
CA GLU A 49 -3.35 2.41 3.01
C GLU A 49 -2.11 2.14 2.14
N LEU A 50 -1.80 3.02 1.20
CA LEU A 50 -0.61 2.92 0.35
C LEU A 50 0.67 3.02 1.19
N ALA A 51 0.74 3.98 2.11
CA ALA A 51 1.87 4.13 3.02
C ALA A 51 2.04 2.91 3.94
N ALA A 52 0.93 2.38 4.48
CA ALA A 52 0.95 1.18 5.31
C ALA A 52 1.43 -0.05 4.51
N ARG A 53 0.98 -0.23 3.26
CA ARG A 53 1.43 -1.30 2.37
C ARG A 53 2.92 -1.15 2.02
N SER A 54 3.38 0.07 1.74
CA SER A 54 4.80 0.36 1.47
C SER A 54 5.68 0.01 2.67
N ASN A 55 5.31 0.49 3.87
CA ASN A 55 6.02 0.18 5.10
C ASN A 55 6.03 -1.34 5.38
N ARG A 56 4.89 -2.02 5.17
CA ARG A 56 4.81 -3.48 5.33
C ARG A 56 5.75 -4.21 4.37
N LYS A 57 5.86 -3.74 3.13
CA LYS A 57 6.79 -4.30 2.13
C LYS A 57 8.24 -4.18 2.61
N GLU A 58 8.66 -3.01 3.07
CA GLU A 58 10.02 -2.78 3.59
C GLU A 58 10.32 -3.70 4.79
N VAL A 59 9.39 -3.81 5.74
CA VAL A 59 9.52 -4.69 6.91
C VAL A 59 9.67 -6.16 6.49
N LEU A 60 8.91 -6.62 5.50
CA LEU A 60 8.98 -8.00 5.03
C LEU A 60 10.27 -8.28 4.26
N GLU A 61 10.73 -7.34 3.44
CA GLU A 61 12.02 -7.46 2.74
C GLU A 61 13.19 -7.57 3.73
N GLU A 62 13.19 -6.74 4.77
CA GLU A 62 14.22 -6.78 5.80
C GLU A 62 14.13 -8.05 6.66
N LYS A 63 12.91 -8.44 7.05
CA LYS A 63 12.66 -9.69 7.76
C LYS A 63 13.18 -10.90 6.97
N LYS A 64 12.93 -10.95 5.65
CA LYS A 64 13.44 -12.02 4.78
C LYS A 64 14.96 -12.05 4.80
N LYS A 65 15.63 -10.92 4.56
CA LYS A 65 17.10 -10.83 4.58
C LYS A 65 17.68 -11.29 5.91
N LEU A 66 17.11 -10.83 7.02
CA LEU A 66 17.54 -11.18 8.36
C LEU A 66 17.41 -12.68 8.63
N LEU A 67 16.28 -13.28 8.26
CA LEU A 67 16.04 -14.72 8.45
C LEU A 67 17.02 -15.57 7.63
N CYS A 68 17.26 -15.21 6.36
CA CYS A 68 18.25 -15.88 5.52
C CYS A 68 19.67 -15.74 6.10
N TYR A 69 20.03 -14.55 6.58
CA TYR A 69 21.32 -14.32 7.24
C TYR A 69 21.48 -15.17 8.50
N GLN A 70 20.46 -15.21 9.37
CA GLN A 70 20.47 -16.02 10.58
C GLN A 70 20.61 -17.52 10.25
N ALA A 71 19.85 -18.02 9.27
CA ALA A 71 19.96 -19.41 8.83
C ALA A 71 21.38 -19.76 8.37
N LYS A 72 22.01 -18.91 7.57
CA LYS A 72 23.39 -19.11 7.11
C LYS A 72 24.41 -19.06 8.24
N LYS A 73 24.25 -18.13 9.18
CA LYS A 73 25.14 -18.04 10.34
C LYS A 73 25.05 -19.31 11.20
N MET A 74 23.84 -19.82 11.41
CA MET A 74 23.64 -21.08 12.13
C MET A 74 24.20 -22.29 11.36
N LEU A 75 24.10 -22.28 10.04
CA LEU A 75 24.70 -23.30 9.18
C LEU A 75 26.23 -23.28 9.28
N GLN A 76 26.84 -22.10 9.27
CA GLN A 76 28.28 -21.94 9.49
C GLN A 76 28.68 -22.48 10.88
N GLN A 77 27.97 -22.09 11.94
CA GLN A 77 28.23 -22.57 13.30
C GLN A 77 28.10 -24.09 13.43
N LEU A 78 27.10 -24.68 12.76
CA LEU A 78 26.93 -26.14 12.70
C LEU A 78 28.16 -26.81 12.08
N PHE A 79 28.66 -26.28 10.97
CA PHE A 79 29.85 -26.84 10.33
C PHE A 79 31.12 -26.56 11.13
N ASP A 80 31.27 -25.40 11.77
CA ASP A 80 32.41 -25.13 12.64
C ASP A 80 32.48 -26.15 13.79
N MET A 81 31.34 -26.53 14.38
CA MET A 81 31.23 -27.59 15.39
C MET A 81 31.55 -28.98 14.83
N LEU A 82 31.02 -29.33 13.66
CA LEU A 82 31.20 -30.64 13.03
C LEU A 82 32.61 -30.85 12.44
N LEU A 83 33.33 -29.77 12.11
CA LEU A 83 34.65 -29.81 11.48
C LEU A 83 35.80 -29.66 12.48
N THR A 84 35.52 -29.26 13.73
CA THR A 84 36.52 -29.15 14.81
C THR A 84 36.73 -30.46 15.58
N THR A 85 35.88 -31.48 15.35
CA THR A 85 35.94 -32.79 16.00
C THR A 85 36.80 -33.78 15.20
N ASP A 86 38.08 -33.89 15.59
CA ASP A 86 39.10 -34.88 15.21
C ASP A 86 39.50 -35.03 13.72
N ASN A 87 40.78 -35.35 13.52
CA ASN A 87 41.58 -35.21 12.28
C ASN A 87 41.15 -36.04 11.04
N THR A 88 39.95 -36.60 11.02
CA THR A 88 39.38 -37.25 9.83
C THR A 88 37.96 -36.75 9.59
N VAL A 89 37.83 -35.44 9.32
CA VAL A 89 36.58 -34.88 8.78
C VAL A 89 36.13 -35.73 7.58
N PRO A 90 34.96 -36.39 7.65
CA PRO A 90 34.44 -37.17 6.55
C PRO A 90 34.35 -36.31 5.30
N MET A 91 34.95 -36.76 4.18
CA MET A 91 34.87 -36.10 2.88
C MET A 91 33.41 -35.79 2.49
N HIS A 92 32.48 -36.63 2.95
CA HIS A 92 31.04 -36.45 2.86
C HIS A 92 30.53 -35.14 3.51
N LEU A 93 30.96 -34.78 4.72
CA LEU A 93 30.53 -33.55 5.39
C LEU A 93 31.05 -32.29 4.68
N LYS A 94 32.28 -32.32 4.17
CA LYS A 94 32.82 -31.22 3.34
C LYS A 94 32.00 -31.04 2.06
N GLN A 95 31.56 -32.13 1.44
CA GLN A 95 30.72 -32.08 0.25
C GLN A 95 29.33 -31.52 0.57
N ILE A 96 28.70 -31.96 1.67
CA ILE A 96 27.42 -31.39 2.14
C ILE A 96 27.56 -29.88 2.36
N HIS A 97 28.61 -29.44 3.06
CA HIS A 97 28.85 -28.02 3.33
C HIS A 97 28.94 -27.21 2.01
N LYS A 98 29.72 -27.69 1.04
CA LYS A 98 29.86 -27.05 -0.26
C LYS A 98 28.52 -26.96 -1.00
N THR A 99 27.73 -28.02 -0.99
CA THR A 99 26.40 -28.04 -1.60
C THR A 99 25.46 -27.03 -0.94
N LEU A 100 25.47 -26.93 0.40
CA LEU A 100 24.63 -25.98 1.14
C LEU A 100 25.02 -24.52 0.87
N ILE A 101 26.32 -24.22 0.80
CA ILE A 101 26.80 -22.89 0.39
C ILE A 101 26.28 -22.53 -1.00
N GLN A 102 26.42 -23.45 -1.96
CA GLN A 102 26.00 -23.21 -3.34
C GLN A 102 24.48 -22.97 -3.44
N LYS A 103 23.68 -23.78 -2.75
CA LYS A 103 22.22 -23.59 -2.68
C LYS A 103 21.85 -22.28 -1.98
N GLY A 104 22.58 -21.90 -0.93
CA GLY A 104 22.38 -20.62 -0.25
C GLY A 104 22.66 -19.41 -1.14
N ILE A 105 23.69 -19.47 -1.99
CA ILE A 105 23.98 -18.44 -3.00
C ILE A 105 22.89 -18.39 -4.07
N GLU A 106 22.38 -19.54 -4.49
CA GLU A 106 21.28 -19.61 -5.47
C GLU A 106 19.97 -19.04 -4.90
N LEU A 107 19.70 -19.32 -3.61
CA LEU A 107 18.55 -18.81 -2.89
C LEU A 107 18.57 -17.28 -2.81
N ASP A 108 19.72 -16.66 -2.57
CA ASP A 108 19.87 -15.20 -2.55
C ASP A 108 19.61 -14.53 -3.90
N LYS A 109 19.96 -15.22 -4.99
CA LYS A 109 19.83 -14.69 -6.35
C LYS A 109 18.44 -14.93 -6.94
N THR A 110 17.73 -15.92 -6.41
CA THR A 110 16.41 -16.30 -6.88
C THR A 110 15.37 -15.23 -6.54
N LYS A 111 14.63 -14.80 -7.56
CA LYS A 111 13.44 -13.94 -7.42
C LYS A 111 12.13 -14.69 -7.63
N ASP A 112 12.23 -15.92 -8.13
CA ASP A 112 11.10 -16.81 -8.39
C ASP A 112 10.68 -17.56 -7.13
N LEU A 113 9.42 -17.41 -6.72
CA LEU A 113 8.91 -18.00 -5.48
C LEU A 113 8.90 -19.54 -5.51
N GLN A 114 8.58 -20.12 -6.67
CA GLN A 114 8.53 -21.58 -6.81
C GLN A 114 9.94 -22.14 -6.71
N ARG A 115 10.91 -21.51 -7.38
CA ARG A 115 12.31 -21.89 -7.26
C ARG A 115 12.85 -21.69 -5.84
N GLU A 116 12.45 -20.63 -5.14
CA GLU A 116 12.85 -20.38 -3.75
C GLU A 116 12.37 -21.51 -2.83
N ARG A 117 11.11 -21.93 -2.96
CA ARG A 117 10.55 -23.05 -2.19
C ARG A 117 11.28 -24.36 -2.50
N VAL A 118 11.48 -24.66 -3.77
CA VAL A 118 12.23 -25.85 -4.19
C VAL A 118 13.65 -25.84 -3.62
N LEU A 119 14.34 -24.70 -3.62
CA LEU A 119 15.67 -24.57 -3.04
C LEU A 119 15.68 -24.80 -1.52
N ILE A 120 14.66 -24.31 -0.81
CA ILE A 120 14.52 -24.56 0.63
C ILE A 120 14.30 -26.05 0.92
N ASP A 121 13.47 -26.72 0.13
CA ASP A 121 13.24 -28.17 0.27
C ASP A 121 14.49 -28.99 -0.09
N GLU A 122 15.24 -28.57 -1.12
CA GLU A 122 16.54 -29.14 -1.46
C GLU A 122 17.56 -28.93 -0.32
N ILE A 123 17.57 -27.76 0.35
CA ILE A 123 18.42 -27.48 1.50
C ILE A 123 18.04 -28.39 2.68
N LYS A 124 16.75 -28.53 3.00
CA LYS A 124 16.24 -29.43 4.04
C LYS A 124 16.69 -30.87 3.80
N THR A 125 16.52 -31.36 2.58
CA THR A 125 16.94 -32.70 2.17
C THR A 125 18.46 -32.91 2.33
N VAL A 126 19.27 -31.87 2.12
CA VAL A 126 20.73 -31.95 2.32
C VAL A 126 21.09 -31.91 3.80
N LEU A 127 20.38 -31.14 4.62
CA LEU A 127 20.58 -31.08 6.08
C LEU A 127 20.25 -32.42 6.76
N GLU A 128 19.26 -33.15 6.27
CA GLU A 128 18.90 -34.50 6.78
C GLU A 128 20.02 -35.54 6.62
N LYS A 129 20.95 -35.32 5.69
CA LYS A 129 22.11 -36.20 5.46
C LYS A 129 23.24 -36.00 6.47
N ILE A 130 23.14 -34.98 7.33
CA ILE A 130 24.10 -34.74 8.41
C ILE A 130 23.84 -35.77 9.52
N PRO A 131 24.88 -36.42 10.07
CA PRO A 131 24.72 -37.31 11.22
C PRO A 131 24.03 -36.59 12.38
N GLN A 132 22.92 -37.15 12.85
CA GLN A 132 22.06 -36.52 13.84
C GLN A 132 22.50 -36.87 15.26
N ASN A 133 22.61 -35.86 16.10
CA ASN A 133 22.59 -35.97 17.55
C ASN A 133 21.61 -34.91 18.10
N ASP A 134 21.33 -34.91 19.40
CA ASP A 134 20.33 -34.00 19.99
C ASP A 134 20.63 -32.52 19.73
N GLU A 135 21.90 -32.11 19.70
CA GLU A 135 22.32 -30.73 19.48
C GLU A 135 22.22 -30.35 18.00
N VAL A 136 22.74 -31.20 17.10
CA VAL A 136 22.68 -31.05 15.64
C VAL A 136 21.22 -31.00 15.17
N SER A 137 20.37 -31.88 15.68
CA SER A 137 18.95 -31.93 15.32
C SER A 137 18.23 -30.64 15.70
N LYS A 138 18.54 -30.07 16.88
CA LYS A 138 17.98 -28.78 17.33
C LYS A 138 18.44 -27.63 16.43
N ILE A 139 19.72 -27.58 16.06
CA ILE A 139 20.25 -26.54 15.18
C ILE A 139 19.62 -26.63 13.79
N ILE A 140 19.51 -27.84 13.22
CA ILE A 140 18.85 -28.06 11.92
C ILE A 140 17.38 -27.64 11.95
N ALA A 141 16.64 -28.00 13.00
CA ALA A 141 15.25 -27.57 13.16
C ALA A 141 15.10 -26.05 13.21
N LEU A 142 16.02 -25.35 13.89
CA LEU A 142 16.04 -23.89 13.93
C LEU A 142 16.37 -23.29 12.55
N ILE A 143 17.35 -23.84 11.82
CA ILE A 143 17.69 -23.42 10.46
C ILE A 143 16.47 -23.54 9.54
N ASN A 144 15.78 -24.69 9.57
CA ASN A 144 14.59 -24.94 8.76
C ASN A 144 13.49 -23.91 9.06
N LYS A 145 13.22 -23.64 10.34
CA LYS A 145 12.24 -22.63 10.76
C LYS A 145 12.59 -21.23 10.24
N LYS A 146 13.88 -20.88 10.14
CA LYS A 146 14.32 -19.59 9.58
C LYS A 146 14.07 -19.51 8.08
N PHE A 147 14.39 -20.56 7.32
CA PHE A 147 14.10 -20.61 5.89
C PHE A 147 12.60 -20.59 5.59
N GLU A 148 11.79 -21.30 6.36
CA GLU A 148 10.32 -21.24 6.26
C GLU A 148 9.79 -19.82 6.49
N GLY A 149 10.24 -19.15 7.56
CA GLY A 149 9.83 -17.77 7.82
C GLY A 149 10.25 -16.78 6.71
N ALA A 150 11.37 -17.04 6.01
CA ALA A 150 11.78 -16.27 4.84
C ALA A 150 10.84 -16.51 3.64
N ALA A 151 10.47 -17.77 3.38
CA ALA A 151 9.51 -18.14 2.33
C ALA A 151 8.11 -17.55 2.58
N ASP A 152 7.67 -17.54 3.84
CA ASP A 152 6.41 -16.91 4.25
C ASP A 152 6.43 -15.41 3.98
N SER A 153 7.53 -14.75 4.35
CA SER A 153 7.71 -13.30 4.12
C SER A 153 7.70 -12.99 2.61
N GLN A 154 8.32 -13.83 1.79
CA GLN A 154 8.29 -13.70 0.33
C GLN A 154 6.89 -13.93 -0.26
N THR A 155 6.14 -14.89 0.28
CA THR A 155 4.75 -15.15 -0.14
C THR A 155 3.88 -13.93 0.15
N GLU A 156 4.04 -13.31 1.32
CA GLU A 156 3.32 -12.09 1.67
C GLU A 156 3.72 -10.90 0.78
N LEU A 157 5.01 -10.74 0.46
CA LEU A 157 5.49 -9.71 -0.47
C LEU A 157 4.86 -9.82 -1.86
N GLN A 158 4.70 -11.04 -2.38
CA GLN A 158 4.02 -11.25 -3.66
C GLN A 158 2.54 -10.91 -3.59
N ASN A 159 1.87 -11.30 -2.50
CA ASN A 159 0.46 -10.95 -2.29
C ASN A 159 0.26 -9.44 -2.27
N LEU A 160 1.14 -8.68 -1.61
CA LEU A 160 1.10 -7.22 -1.60
C LEU A 160 1.36 -6.61 -2.99
N SER A 161 2.21 -7.25 -3.80
CA SER A 161 2.53 -6.79 -5.16
C SER A 161 1.41 -7.06 -6.17
N ASN A 162 0.59 -8.10 -5.93
CA ASN A 162 -0.55 -8.46 -6.77
C ASN A 162 -1.79 -7.60 -6.53
N ILE A 163 -1.82 -6.83 -5.44
CA ILE A 163 -2.87 -5.83 -5.23
C ILE A 163 -2.61 -4.74 -6.26
N LYS A 164 -3.39 -4.75 -7.36
CA LYS A 164 -3.36 -3.71 -8.39
C LYS A 164 -3.26 -2.35 -7.71
N ALA A 165 -2.35 -1.51 -8.18
CA ALA A 165 -2.30 -0.11 -7.79
C ALA A 165 -3.72 0.42 -7.90
N GLN A 166 -4.35 0.65 -6.74
CA GLN A 166 -5.67 1.25 -6.69
C GLN A 166 -5.49 2.57 -7.42
N LYS A 167 -6.31 2.81 -8.45
CA LYS A 167 -6.31 4.09 -9.16
C LYS A 167 -6.49 5.13 -8.06
N THR A 168 -5.42 5.83 -7.73
CA THR A 168 -5.45 6.95 -6.80
C THR A 168 -6.55 7.85 -7.29
N ALA A 169 -7.57 8.08 -6.46
CA ALA A 169 -8.56 9.09 -6.75
C ALA A 169 -7.82 10.37 -7.14
N ASP A 170 -8.14 10.87 -8.34
CA ASP A 170 -7.29 11.81 -9.05
C ASP A 170 -7.31 13.15 -8.30
N GLU A 171 -6.15 13.64 -7.87
CA GLU A 171 -6.03 14.93 -7.19
C GLU A 171 -6.57 16.07 -8.05
N THR A 172 -6.63 15.89 -9.37
CA THR A 172 -7.30 16.80 -10.29
C THR A 172 -8.80 16.91 -10.05
N GLN A 173 -9.49 15.83 -9.70
CA GLN A 173 -10.94 15.88 -9.40
C GLN A 173 -11.22 16.69 -8.14
N VAL A 174 -10.36 16.61 -7.11
CA VAL A 174 -10.50 17.47 -5.91
C VAL A 174 -10.28 18.93 -6.26
N LYS A 175 -9.30 19.21 -7.12
CA LYS A 175 -9.04 20.57 -7.59
C LYS A 175 -10.24 21.14 -8.33
N ASP A 176 -10.81 20.39 -9.28
CA ASP A 176 -11.97 20.81 -10.07
C ASP A 176 -13.20 21.07 -9.18
N ILE A 177 -13.45 20.21 -8.19
CA ILE A 177 -14.53 20.41 -7.21
C ILE A 177 -14.30 21.69 -6.41
N ASN A 178 -13.08 21.93 -5.92
CA ASN A 178 -12.77 23.13 -5.15
C ASN A 178 -12.93 24.42 -5.98
N GLU A 179 -12.51 24.40 -7.24
CA GLU A 179 -12.73 25.51 -8.18
C GLU A 179 -14.23 25.77 -8.41
N ARG A 180 -15.04 24.71 -8.56
CA ARG A 180 -16.50 24.83 -8.69
C ARG A 180 -17.14 25.41 -7.42
N ILE A 181 -16.73 24.96 -6.24
CA ILE A 181 -17.20 25.48 -4.95
C ILE A 181 -16.91 26.99 -4.83
N LEU A 182 -15.70 27.42 -5.19
CA LEU A 182 -15.32 28.84 -5.17
C LEU A 182 -16.17 29.67 -6.15
N TRP A 183 -16.39 29.14 -7.35
CA TRP A 183 -17.24 29.79 -8.36
C TRP A 183 -18.69 29.93 -7.90
N LEU A 184 -19.27 28.87 -7.32
CA LEU A 184 -20.64 28.86 -6.80
C LEU A 184 -20.81 29.88 -5.66
N LYS A 185 -19.86 29.91 -4.73
CA LYS A 185 -19.86 30.90 -3.63
C LYS A 185 -19.89 32.33 -4.17
N GLY A 186 -19.02 32.64 -5.13
CA GLY A 186 -18.99 33.98 -5.75
C GLY A 186 -20.28 34.32 -6.51
N ARG A 187 -20.96 33.33 -7.12
CA ARG A 187 -22.26 33.53 -7.77
C ARG A 187 -23.38 33.79 -6.77
N ILE A 188 -23.44 33.03 -5.69
CA ILE A 188 -24.39 33.23 -4.60
C ILE A 188 -24.24 34.64 -4.03
N ASP A 189 -23.01 35.07 -3.73
CA ASP A 189 -22.75 36.38 -3.15
C ASP A 189 -23.18 37.53 -4.08
N ARG A 190 -22.88 37.44 -5.39
CA ARG A 190 -23.32 38.43 -6.38
C ARG A 190 -24.84 38.49 -6.50
N HIS A 191 -25.52 37.35 -6.47
CA HIS A 191 -26.98 37.33 -6.54
C HIS A 191 -27.63 37.83 -5.25
N LYS A 192 -27.03 37.59 -4.08
CA LYS A 192 -27.46 38.20 -2.81
C LYS A 192 -27.33 39.72 -2.84
N GLN A 193 -26.20 40.24 -3.32
CA GLN A 193 -26.00 41.69 -3.49
C GLN A 193 -27.03 42.30 -4.46
N ALA A 194 -27.25 41.66 -5.62
CA ALA A 194 -28.25 42.11 -6.57
C ALA A 194 -29.67 42.05 -5.98
N LEU A 195 -30.00 40.99 -5.24
CA LEU A 195 -31.29 40.85 -4.56
C LEU A 195 -31.52 42.01 -3.57
N SER A 196 -30.52 42.33 -2.73
CA SER A 196 -30.58 43.46 -1.80
C SER A 196 -30.84 44.78 -2.54
N HIS A 197 -30.12 45.03 -3.63
CA HIS A 197 -30.32 46.23 -4.44
C HIS A 197 -31.74 46.36 -5.01
N TRP A 198 -32.29 45.28 -5.57
CA TRP A 198 -33.65 45.29 -6.11
C TRP A 198 -34.71 45.42 -5.01
N GLN A 199 -34.46 44.87 -3.82
CA GLN A 199 -35.34 45.03 -2.66
C GLN A 199 -35.32 46.46 -2.09
N GLU A 200 -34.22 47.19 -2.21
CA GLU A 200 -34.13 48.62 -1.85
C GLU A 200 -34.87 49.54 -2.84
N MET A 201 -35.12 49.06 -4.07
CA MET A 201 -35.86 49.79 -5.11
C MET A 201 -37.38 49.55 -5.09
N LEU A 202 -37.83 48.60 -4.26
CA LEU A 202 -39.23 48.25 -4.00
C LEU A 202 -39.87 49.21 -2.99
#